data_AF-C8VE17-F1
#
_entry.id   AF-C8VE17-F1
#
_cell.length_a   1.000
_cell.length_b   1.000
_cell.length_c   1.000
_cell.angle_alpha   90.00
_cell.angle_beta   90.00
_cell.angle_gamma   90.00
#
_symmetry.space_group_name_H-M   'P 1'
#
loop_
_entity.id
_entity.type
_entity.pdbx_description
1 polymer ?
#
loop_
_entity_poly.entity_id
_entity_poly.type
_entity_poly.pdbx_seq_one_letter_code
_entity_poly.pdbx_strand_id
1 'polypeptide(L)'
;MQQHLEKHSIFAPYSQAKASVRSGQPSIMSFITKQESLSHQEHLEKNILCWIIRDKQAFITIKLPEFQQIFQDTPGIILPFSSQATLRRRLIDNFEIQRLQLKEELKITCKSIALSLDIWTSQNHLPILGIIGHWLMEDFIYQEKVLEFTELHGVYSRENLAAAVQLTLSELDLEEKLIIITGDNASNNKTMASELYYTLKGNIGESSILQFQGLDSYIRCLAYILNLVVKDILRALKSGSSEEAYAACISLCNGQPISTQSALAKL
;
A
#
# COMPACT_ATOMS: atom_id res chain seq x y z
N MET A 1 11.29 -6.26 -41.45
CA MET A 1 12.56 -6.08 -40.71
C MET A 1 13.72 -6.85 -41.36
N GLN A 2 13.54 -8.12 -41.77
CA GLN A 2 14.56 -8.89 -42.52
C GLN A 2 15.04 -8.22 -43.83
N GLN A 3 14.12 -7.65 -44.62
CA GLN A 3 14.46 -6.95 -45.88
C GLN A 3 15.28 -5.66 -45.69
N HIS A 4 15.34 -5.09 -44.48
CA HIS A 4 16.15 -3.90 -44.18
C HIS A 4 17.61 -4.27 -43.87
N LEU A 5 17.85 -5.47 -43.33
CA LEU A 5 19.17 -5.94 -42.93
C LEU A 5 20.03 -6.38 -44.13
N GLU A 6 19.41 -6.92 -45.19
CA GLU A 6 20.09 -7.28 -46.44
C GLU A 6 20.64 -6.06 -47.20
N LYS A 7 19.99 -4.90 -47.08
CA LYS A 7 20.45 -3.65 -47.74
C LYS A 7 21.73 -3.08 -47.15
N HIS A 8 22.08 -3.48 -45.92
CA HIS A 8 23.23 -2.95 -45.17
C HIS A 8 24.39 -3.94 -45.01
N SER A 9 24.38 -5.08 -45.73
CA SER A 9 25.48 -6.07 -45.73
C SER A 9 25.91 -6.55 -44.34
N ILE A 10 24.97 -6.59 -43.38
CA ILE A 10 25.22 -7.09 -42.03
C ILE A 10 24.84 -8.57 -41.99
N PHE A 11 25.82 -9.44 -42.21
CA PHE A 11 25.66 -10.88 -42.10
C PHE A 11 26.04 -11.35 -40.70
N ALA A 12 25.19 -12.18 -40.09
CA ALA A 12 25.52 -12.87 -38.85
C ALA A 12 26.62 -13.93 -39.13
N PRO A 13 27.75 -13.94 -38.41
CA PRO A 13 28.81 -14.91 -38.67
C PRO A 13 28.39 -16.29 -38.15
N TYR A 14 28.05 -17.17 -39.09
CA TYR A 14 28.09 -18.63 -38.87
C TYR A 14 29.56 -19.07 -38.88
N SER A 15 30.08 -19.48 -37.73
CA SER A 15 31.35 -20.20 -37.64
C SER A 15 31.13 -21.58 -37.00
N GLN A 16 31.25 -22.61 -37.83
CA GLN A 16 31.51 -23.97 -37.37
C GLN A 16 32.91 -24.02 -36.75
N ALA A 17 33.01 -24.35 -35.47
CA ALA A 17 34.28 -24.72 -34.84
C ALA A 17 34.10 -25.98 -33.98
N LYS A 18 34.95 -26.95 -34.27
CA LYS A 18 35.02 -28.32 -33.72
C LYS A 18 35.15 -28.31 -32.19
N ALA A 19 34.40 -29.20 -31.53
CA ALA A 19 34.53 -29.47 -30.10
C ALA A 19 35.91 -30.06 -29.79
N SER A 20 36.74 -29.30 -29.08
CA SER A 20 37.91 -29.82 -28.37
C SER A 20 37.53 -29.94 -26.90
N VAL A 21 37.66 -31.15 -26.33
CA VAL A 21 37.45 -31.41 -24.90
C VAL A 21 38.59 -30.72 -24.15
N ARG A 22 38.29 -29.58 -23.53
CA ARG A 22 39.12 -28.97 -22.48
C ARG A 22 38.30 -28.94 -21.20
N SER A 23 38.82 -29.58 -20.16
CA SER A 23 38.35 -29.44 -18.79
C SER A 23 38.49 -27.98 -18.36
N GLY A 24 37.40 -27.22 -18.47
CA GLY A 24 37.35 -25.80 -18.11
C GLY A 24 36.73 -25.59 -16.74
N GLN A 25 37.37 -24.77 -15.91
CA GLN A 25 36.76 -24.21 -14.70
C GLN A 25 35.38 -23.60 -15.02
N PRO A 26 34.41 -23.68 -14.09
CA PRO A 26 33.12 -23.04 -14.26
C PRO A 26 33.30 -21.54 -14.53
N SER A 27 32.70 -21.04 -15.61
CA SER A 27 32.77 -19.62 -15.97
C SER A 27 32.02 -18.79 -14.92
N ILE A 28 32.43 -17.53 -14.73
CA ILE A 28 31.76 -16.58 -13.82
C ILE A 28 30.24 -16.48 -14.13
N MET A 29 29.84 -16.65 -15.40
CA MET A 29 28.42 -16.68 -15.79
C MET A 29 27.66 -17.89 -15.23
N SER A 30 28.32 -19.03 -15.00
CA SER A 30 27.70 -20.18 -14.33
C SER A 30 27.48 -19.97 -12.82
N PHE A 31 28.18 -19.00 -12.21
CA PHE A 31 27.92 -18.55 -10.84
C PHE A 31 26.79 -17.51 -10.78
N ILE A 32 26.70 -16.63 -11.79
CA ILE A 32 25.68 -15.57 -11.86
C ILE A 32 24.30 -16.14 -12.25
N THR A 33 24.24 -17.26 -12.95
CA THR A 33 22.98 -17.91 -13.36
C THR A 33 22.53 -19.02 -12.39
N LYS A 34 23.01 -19.01 -11.15
CA LYS A 34 22.45 -19.87 -10.09
C LYS A 34 21.32 -19.08 -9.43
N GLN A 35 20.17 -19.06 -10.10
CA GLN A 35 18.92 -18.69 -9.45
C GLN A 35 18.77 -19.66 -8.27
N GLU A 36 18.98 -19.21 -7.04
CA GLU A 36 18.85 -20.07 -5.85
C GLU A 36 17.41 -20.59 -5.82
N SER A 37 17.23 -21.83 -6.25
CA SER A 37 15.96 -22.52 -6.14
C SER A 37 15.69 -22.71 -4.65
N LEU A 38 14.67 -22.01 -4.13
CA LEU A 38 14.22 -22.19 -2.75
C LEU A 38 14.01 -23.69 -2.49
N SER A 39 14.48 -24.15 -1.34
CA SER A 39 14.20 -25.49 -0.85
C SER A 39 12.68 -25.69 -0.71
N HIS A 40 12.24 -26.96 -0.67
CA HIS A 40 10.84 -27.29 -0.40
C HIS A 40 10.33 -26.67 0.90
N GLN A 41 11.20 -26.58 1.92
CA GLN A 41 10.89 -25.99 3.21
C GLN A 41 10.69 -24.46 3.13
N GLU A 42 11.54 -23.76 2.38
CA GLU A 42 11.42 -22.32 2.18
C GLU A 42 10.18 -21.97 1.34
N HIS A 43 9.84 -22.79 0.34
CA HIS A 43 8.58 -22.65 -0.40
C HIS A 43 7.37 -22.83 0.52
N LEU A 44 7.39 -23.83 1.41
CA LEU A 44 6.32 -24.04 2.38
C LEU A 44 6.18 -22.84 3.33
N GLU A 45 7.30 -22.34 3.87
CA GLU A 45 7.30 -21.15 4.72
C GLU A 45 6.69 -19.94 4.00
N LYS A 46 7.15 -19.66 2.77
CA LYS A 46 6.62 -18.58 1.94
C LYS A 46 5.12 -18.73 1.68
N ASN A 47 4.67 -19.93 1.34
CA ASN A 47 3.25 -20.18 1.04
C ASN A 47 2.37 -19.96 2.27
N ILE A 48 2.79 -20.41 3.45
CA ILE A 48 2.04 -20.18 4.69
C ILE A 48 1.99 -18.69 5.04
N LEU A 49 3.11 -17.95 4.88
CA LEU A 49 3.13 -16.50 5.09
C LEU A 49 2.19 -15.78 4.11
N CYS A 50 2.21 -16.15 2.84
CA CYS A 50 1.31 -15.60 1.83
C CYS A 50 -0.16 -15.90 2.14
N TRP A 51 -0.48 -17.13 2.56
CA TRP A 51 -1.84 -17.50 2.98
C TRP A 51 -2.30 -16.65 4.17
N ILE A 52 -1.46 -16.50 5.20
CA ILE A 52 -1.79 -15.67 6.37
C ILE A 52 -2.12 -14.23 5.97
N ILE A 53 -1.33 -13.64 5.07
CA ILE A 53 -1.54 -12.26 4.60
C ILE A 53 -2.81 -12.17 3.73
N ARG A 54 -2.91 -13.01 2.69
CA ARG A 54 -3.97 -12.93 1.67
C ARG A 54 -5.35 -13.23 2.24
N ASP A 55 -5.42 -14.22 3.13
CA ASP A 55 -6.65 -14.66 3.77
C ASP A 55 -6.85 -14.05 5.16
N LYS A 56 -6.02 -13.06 5.53
CA LYS A 56 -6.14 -12.28 6.77
C LYS A 56 -6.24 -13.17 8.02
N GLN A 57 -5.48 -14.26 8.04
CA GLN A 57 -5.56 -15.25 9.11
C GLN A 57 -4.97 -14.70 10.41
N ALA A 58 -5.62 -15.01 11.52
CA ALA A 58 -5.07 -14.72 12.83
C ALA A 58 -3.80 -15.57 13.06
N PHE A 59 -2.77 -15.02 13.71
CA PHE A 59 -1.54 -15.78 13.94
C PHE A 59 -1.75 -17.01 14.81
N ILE A 60 -2.78 -17.01 15.68
CA ILE A 60 -3.16 -18.18 16.48
C ILE A 60 -3.51 -19.40 15.63
N THR A 61 -3.93 -19.22 14.36
CA THR A 61 -4.35 -20.30 13.47
C THR A 61 -3.28 -21.38 13.33
N ILE A 62 -1.99 -21.02 13.35
CA ILE A 62 -0.93 -22.02 13.26
C ILE A 62 -0.88 -22.95 14.47
N LYS A 63 -1.50 -22.61 15.61
CA LYS A 63 -1.55 -23.44 16.82
C LYS A 63 -2.82 -24.27 16.93
N LEU A 64 -3.78 -24.10 16.02
CA LEU A 64 -5.03 -24.85 16.07
C LEU A 64 -4.75 -26.34 15.89
N PRO A 65 -5.41 -27.23 16.67
CA PRO A 65 -5.18 -28.67 16.59
C PRO A 65 -5.33 -29.22 15.17
N GLU A 66 -6.35 -28.77 14.45
CA GLU A 66 -6.65 -29.22 13.09
C GLU A 66 -5.55 -28.80 12.11
N PHE A 67 -5.00 -27.60 12.26
CA PHE A 67 -3.87 -27.14 11.46
C PHE A 67 -2.60 -27.93 11.77
N GLN A 68 -2.32 -28.17 13.04
CA GLN A 68 -1.16 -28.97 13.47
C GLN A 68 -1.25 -30.42 12.99
N GLN A 69 -2.46 -31.01 13.01
CA GLN A 69 -2.69 -32.38 12.57
C GLN A 69 -2.31 -32.61 11.11
N ILE A 70 -2.57 -31.64 10.22
CA ILE A 70 -2.19 -31.71 8.80
C ILE A 70 -0.69 -32.02 8.64
N PHE A 71 0.17 -31.38 9.44
CA PHE A 71 1.62 -31.58 9.36
C PHE A 71 2.07 -32.84 10.08
N GLN A 72 1.39 -33.24 11.15
CA GLN A 72 1.67 -34.51 11.84
C GLN A 72 1.37 -35.72 10.95
N ASP A 73 0.30 -35.64 10.15
CA ASP A 73 -0.13 -36.70 9.24
C ASP A 73 0.63 -36.72 7.91
N THR A 74 1.49 -35.73 7.65
CA THR A 74 2.24 -35.62 6.40
C THR A 74 3.73 -35.93 6.60
N PRO A 75 4.20 -37.16 6.27
CA PRO A 75 5.57 -37.58 6.53
C PRO A 75 6.60 -36.70 5.81
N GLY A 76 7.67 -36.34 6.52
CA GLY A 76 8.80 -35.59 5.96
C GLY A 76 8.56 -34.08 5.81
N ILE A 77 7.39 -33.56 6.19
CA ILE A 77 7.11 -32.13 6.23
C ILE A 77 7.13 -31.64 7.67
N ILE A 78 7.90 -30.58 7.93
CA ILE A 78 7.96 -29.94 9.24
C ILE A 78 7.36 -28.55 9.11
N LEU A 79 6.46 -28.17 10.03
CA LEU A 79 5.94 -26.81 10.06
C LEU A 79 7.11 -25.82 10.31
N PRO A 80 7.31 -24.79 9.47
CA PRO A 80 8.47 -23.89 9.58
C PRO A 80 8.40 -22.94 10.79
N PHE A 81 7.25 -22.85 11.47
CA PHE A 81 7.05 -21.95 12.61
C PHE A 81 6.86 -22.73 13.90
N SER A 82 7.72 -22.47 14.87
CA SER A 82 7.62 -23.02 16.24
C SER A 82 6.67 -22.22 17.14
N SER A 83 6.30 -21.00 16.76
CA SER A 83 5.41 -20.14 17.56
C SER A 83 4.82 -18.98 16.73
N GLN A 84 3.77 -18.35 17.27
CA GLN A 84 3.20 -17.11 16.72
C GLN A 84 4.21 -15.97 16.69
N ALA A 85 5.11 -15.91 17.68
CA ALA A 85 6.16 -14.90 17.73
C ALA A 85 7.18 -15.11 16.59
N THR A 86 7.56 -16.36 16.32
CA THR A 86 8.41 -16.71 15.17
C THR A 86 7.75 -16.30 13.87
N LEU A 87 6.47 -16.64 13.68
CA LEU A 87 5.69 -16.26 12.51
C LEU A 87 5.63 -14.73 12.32
N ARG A 88 5.29 -13.99 13.37
CA ARG A 88 5.24 -12.52 13.34
C ARG A 88 6.61 -11.93 12.96
N ARG A 89 7.69 -12.41 13.56
CA ARG A 89 9.05 -11.96 13.22
C ARG A 89 9.37 -12.22 11.75
N ARG A 90 9.04 -13.40 11.22
CA ARG A 90 9.24 -13.72 9.80
C ARG A 90 8.44 -12.83 8.86
N LEU A 91 7.21 -12.45 9.23
CA LEU A 91 6.41 -11.49 8.48
C LEU A 91 7.06 -10.10 8.47
N ILE A 92 7.60 -9.66 9.61
CA ILE A 92 8.32 -8.38 9.71
C ILE A 92 9.60 -8.44 8.86
N ASP A 93 10.41 -9.49 8.98
CA ASP A 93 11.61 -9.69 8.16
C ASP A 93 11.28 -9.59 6.66
N ASN A 94 10.17 -10.21 6.23
CA ASN A 94 9.70 -10.10 4.85
C ASN A 94 9.22 -8.71 4.48
N PHE A 95 8.53 -8.01 5.38
CA PHE A 95 8.10 -6.63 5.15
C PHE A 95 9.31 -5.72 4.93
N GLU A 96 10.36 -5.82 5.75
CA GLU A 96 11.58 -5.03 5.57
C GLU A 96 12.24 -5.29 4.20
N ILE A 97 12.26 -6.55 3.75
CA ILE A 97 12.76 -6.89 2.41
C ILE A 97 11.88 -6.24 1.33
N GLN A 98 10.55 -6.32 1.44
CA GLN A 98 9.63 -5.69 0.49
C GLN A 98 9.75 -4.16 0.51
N ARG A 99 10.03 -3.57 1.68
CA ARG A 99 10.24 -2.13 1.86
C ARG A 99 11.47 -1.65 1.10
N LEU A 100 12.58 -2.37 1.22
CA LEU A 100 13.80 -2.10 0.44
C LEU A 100 13.58 -2.26 -1.06
N GLN A 101 12.86 -3.31 -1.48
CA GLN A 101 12.52 -3.52 -2.90
C GLN A 101 11.66 -2.39 -3.45
N LEU A 102 10.66 -1.94 -2.69
CA LEU A 102 9.82 -0.79 -3.04
C LEU A 102 10.67 0.48 -3.21
N LYS A 103 11.61 0.73 -2.28
CA LYS A 103 12.50 1.89 -2.36
C LYS A 103 13.34 1.88 -3.64
N GLU A 104 13.94 0.75 -4.00
CA GLU A 104 14.72 0.62 -5.24
C GLU A 104 13.84 0.74 -6.49
N GLU A 105 12.63 0.18 -6.48
CA GLU A 105 11.66 0.33 -7.58
C GLU A 105 11.26 1.81 -7.77
N LEU A 106 10.95 2.52 -6.70
CA LEU A 106 10.60 3.95 -6.74
C LEU A 106 11.78 4.80 -7.21
N LYS A 107 13.00 4.46 -6.81
CA LYS A 107 14.21 5.16 -7.27
C LYS A 107 14.36 5.10 -8.79
N ILE A 108 14.04 3.96 -9.39
CA ILE A 108 14.16 3.72 -10.84
C ILE A 108 12.96 4.32 -11.59
N THR A 109 11.74 4.03 -11.12
CA THR A 109 10.51 4.23 -11.89
C THR A 109 9.78 5.53 -11.57
N CYS A 110 9.97 6.10 -10.38
CA CYS A 110 9.20 7.26 -9.92
C CYS A 110 10.02 8.55 -10.09
N LYS A 111 9.59 9.41 -11.03
CA LYS A 111 10.14 10.76 -11.23
C LYS A 111 9.37 11.84 -10.46
N SER A 112 8.06 11.67 -10.33
CA SER A 112 7.17 12.50 -9.53
C SER A 112 6.10 11.62 -8.91
N ILE A 113 5.58 12.02 -7.74
CA ILE A 113 4.59 11.24 -7.00
C ILE A 113 3.48 12.11 -6.44
N ALA A 114 2.25 11.65 -6.61
CA ALA A 114 1.07 12.15 -5.94
C ALA A 114 0.72 11.22 -4.77
N LEU A 115 0.31 11.79 -3.64
CA LEU A 115 -0.12 11.00 -2.48
C LEU A 115 -1.62 11.12 -2.28
N SER A 116 -2.25 10.02 -1.86
CA SER A 116 -3.56 10.01 -1.22
C SER A 116 -3.38 9.63 0.24
N LEU A 117 -3.93 10.44 1.15
CA LEU A 117 -3.88 10.23 2.59
C LEU A 117 -5.28 9.97 3.12
N ASP A 118 -5.39 8.98 3.99
CA ASP A 118 -6.59 8.78 4.78
C ASP A 118 -6.23 8.53 6.25
N ILE A 119 -7.05 9.07 7.13
CA ILE A 119 -6.91 8.92 8.57
C ILE A 119 -8.24 8.49 9.12
N TRP A 120 -8.27 7.32 9.74
CA TRP A 120 -9.47 6.81 10.37
C TRP A 120 -9.16 6.25 11.73
N THR A 121 -10.19 6.20 12.57
CA THR A 121 -10.14 5.46 13.83
C THR A 121 -10.66 4.06 13.55
N SER A 122 -9.81 3.04 13.78
CA SER A 122 -10.19 1.64 13.65
C SER A 122 -11.27 1.24 14.68
N GLN A 123 -11.89 0.08 14.49
CA GLN A 123 -12.89 -0.45 15.42
C GLN A 123 -12.36 -0.65 16.85
N ASN A 124 -11.05 -0.84 16.99
CA ASN A 124 -10.38 -0.97 18.29
C ASN A 124 -9.91 0.39 18.83
N HIS A 125 -10.47 1.49 18.30
CA HIS A 125 -10.16 2.88 18.68
C HIS A 125 -8.73 3.35 18.38
N LEU A 126 -8.02 2.64 17.52
CA LEU A 126 -6.65 3.00 17.14
C LEU A 126 -6.68 3.98 15.96
N PRO A 127 -6.03 5.15 16.04
CA PRO A 127 -5.90 6.06 14.92
C PRO A 127 -4.91 5.51 13.89
N ILE A 128 -5.34 5.31 12.66
CA ILE A 128 -4.52 4.74 11.58
C ILE A 128 -4.33 5.79 10.49
N LEU A 129 -3.11 5.88 9.96
CA LEU A 129 -2.75 6.62 8.76
C LEU A 129 -2.47 5.63 7.63
N GLY A 130 -3.16 5.82 6.51
CA GLY A 130 -2.82 5.21 5.23
C GLY A 130 -2.23 6.25 4.28
N ILE A 131 -1.11 5.91 3.65
CA ILE A 131 -0.50 6.69 2.57
C ILE A 131 -0.45 5.82 1.32
N ILE A 132 -1.10 6.28 0.25
CA ILE A 132 -1.03 5.64 -1.06
C ILE A 132 -0.24 6.58 -1.98
N GLY A 133 0.78 6.03 -2.64
CA GLY A 133 1.57 6.73 -3.64
C GLY A 133 1.08 6.38 -5.04
N HIS A 134 1.01 7.40 -5.89
CA HIS A 134 0.57 7.31 -7.28
C HIS A 134 1.62 7.94 -8.18
N TRP A 135 2.12 7.20 -9.17
CA TRP A 135 3.09 7.72 -10.13
C TRP A 135 2.88 7.12 -11.52
N LEU A 136 3.51 7.74 -12.52
CA LEU A 136 3.58 7.22 -13.88
C LEU A 136 5.01 6.73 -14.14
N MET A 137 5.13 5.55 -14.73
CA MET A 137 6.39 5.07 -15.28
C MET A 137 6.74 5.81 -16.59
N GLU A 138 7.95 5.60 -17.10
CA GLU A 138 8.45 6.27 -18.31
C GLU A 138 7.63 5.97 -19.58
N ASP A 139 6.95 4.83 -19.60
CA ASP A 139 6.01 4.41 -20.64
C ASP A 139 4.55 4.86 -20.37
N PHE A 140 4.35 5.81 -19.46
CA PHE A 140 3.04 6.32 -19.03
C PHE A 140 2.11 5.27 -18.40
N ILE A 141 2.66 4.14 -17.93
CA ILE A 141 1.88 3.18 -17.17
C ILE A 141 1.69 3.69 -15.74
N TYR A 142 0.43 3.78 -15.33
CA TYR A 142 0.03 4.15 -13.98
C TYR A 142 0.40 3.07 -12.96
N GLN A 143 0.94 3.54 -11.84
CA GLN A 143 1.27 2.72 -10.68
C GLN A 143 0.62 3.31 -9.43
N GLU A 144 0.14 2.43 -8.57
CA GLU A 144 -0.32 2.78 -7.23
C GLU A 144 0.14 1.74 -6.22
N LYS A 145 0.65 2.20 -5.08
CA LYS A 145 1.04 1.33 -3.97
C LYS A 145 0.78 2.00 -2.63
N VAL A 146 0.43 1.19 -1.65
CA VAL A 146 0.43 1.61 -0.24
C VAL A 146 1.88 1.85 0.16
N LEU A 147 2.21 3.10 0.45
CA LEU A 147 3.52 3.51 0.93
C LEU A 147 3.59 3.49 2.45
N GLU A 148 2.48 3.64 3.16
CA GLU A 148 2.49 3.54 4.62
C GLU A 148 1.13 3.10 5.14
N PHE A 149 1.15 2.30 6.19
CA PHE A 149 -0.04 1.89 6.92
C PHE A 149 0.34 1.73 8.39
N THR A 150 0.19 2.80 9.14
CA THR A 150 0.72 2.87 10.50
C THR A 150 -0.28 3.45 11.49
N GLU A 151 -0.09 3.06 12.74
CA GLU A 151 -0.86 3.60 13.85
C GLU A 151 -0.22 4.90 14.33
N LEU A 152 -1.05 5.93 14.47
CA LEU A 152 -0.63 7.27 14.87
C LEU A 152 -0.46 7.36 16.40
N HIS A 153 0.78 7.21 16.89
CA HIS A 153 1.14 7.34 18.30
C HIS A 153 2.34 8.26 18.53
N GLY A 154 2.35 8.97 19.66
CA GLY A 154 3.52 9.72 20.13
C GLY A 154 3.96 10.82 19.15
N VAL A 155 5.14 10.66 18.57
CA VAL A 155 5.70 11.58 17.54
C VAL A 155 4.80 11.65 16.30
N TYR A 156 3.99 10.61 16.05
CA TYR A 156 3.01 10.55 14.96
C TYR A 156 1.60 10.86 15.44
N SER A 157 1.42 11.73 16.42
CA SER A 157 0.06 12.10 16.85
C SER A 157 -0.71 12.77 15.70
N ARG A 158 -2.05 12.85 15.81
CA ARG A 158 -2.87 13.55 14.80
C ARG A 158 -2.44 15.02 14.62
N GLU A 159 -1.82 15.59 15.66
CA GLU A 159 -1.26 16.93 15.70
C GLU A 159 0.09 17.02 14.95
N ASN A 160 0.77 15.90 14.67
CA ASN A 160 2.06 15.86 13.99
C ASN A 160 2.04 14.98 12.73
N LEU A 161 0.92 15.02 12.00
CA LEU A 161 0.74 14.30 10.73
C LEU A 161 1.81 14.66 9.69
N ALA A 162 2.27 15.91 9.68
CA ALA A 162 3.34 16.35 8.78
C ALA A 162 4.63 15.57 8.99
N ALA A 163 5.01 15.29 10.24
CA ALA A 163 6.19 14.48 10.54
C ALA A 163 6.03 13.02 10.08
N ALA A 164 4.83 12.44 10.22
CA ALA A 164 4.55 11.10 9.72
C ALA A 164 4.77 11.00 8.21
N VAL A 165 4.17 11.92 7.46
CA VAL A 165 4.31 11.98 6.00
C VAL A 165 5.76 12.28 5.60
N GLN A 166 6.42 13.21 6.29
CA GLN A 166 7.83 13.53 6.04
C GLN A 166 8.72 12.32 6.24
N LEU A 167 8.57 11.57 7.34
CA LEU A 167 9.39 10.39 7.62
C LEU A 167 9.23 9.31 6.55
N THR A 168 7.99 9.04 6.08
CA THR A 168 7.76 8.15 4.95
C THR A 168 8.43 8.65 3.67
N LEU A 169 8.36 9.96 3.39
CA LEU A 169 9.01 10.56 2.21
C LEU A 169 10.53 10.47 2.28
N SER A 170 11.14 10.76 3.43
CA SER A 170 12.59 10.68 3.63
C SER A 170 13.06 9.22 3.54
N GLU A 171 12.33 8.28 4.15
CA GLU A 171 12.67 6.86 4.11
C GLU A 171 12.69 6.31 2.68
N LEU A 172 11.75 6.75 1.84
CA LEU A 172 11.58 6.27 0.46
C LEU A 172 12.30 7.14 -0.60
N ASP A 173 13.07 8.15 -0.19
CA ASP A 173 13.75 9.12 -1.07
C ASP A 173 12.77 9.82 -2.05
N LEU A 174 11.63 10.30 -1.54
CA LEU A 174 10.53 10.89 -2.31
C LEU A 174 10.32 12.39 -2.08
N GLU A 175 11.05 13.01 -1.15
CA GLU A 175 10.84 14.41 -0.74
C GLU A 175 10.82 15.40 -1.92
N GLU A 176 11.81 15.34 -2.81
CA GLU A 176 11.91 16.21 -4.00
C GLU A 176 10.93 15.82 -5.12
N LYS A 177 10.37 14.60 -5.05
CA LYS A 177 9.48 14.03 -6.08
C LYS A 177 8.00 14.31 -5.80
N LEU A 178 7.65 14.70 -4.57
CA LEU A 178 6.28 14.98 -4.18
C LEU A 178 5.75 16.18 -4.97
N ILE A 179 4.63 16.00 -5.65
CA ILE A 179 3.97 17.07 -6.40
C ILE A 179 2.66 17.53 -5.75
N ILE A 180 1.91 16.59 -5.17
CA ILE A 180 0.55 16.85 -4.70
C ILE A 180 0.13 15.86 -3.63
N ILE A 181 -0.72 16.32 -2.72
CA ILE A 181 -1.37 15.49 -1.70
C ILE A 181 -2.87 15.64 -1.83
N THR A 182 -3.57 14.50 -1.87
CA THR A 182 -5.03 14.42 -1.77
C THR A 182 -5.40 13.86 -0.40
N GLY A 183 -6.31 14.52 0.31
CA GLY A 183 -6.82 14.03 1.60
C GLY A 183 -8.26 14.48 1.85
N ASP A 184 -8.90 13.97 2.90
CA ASP A 184 -10.24 14.43 3.29
C ASP A 184 -10.22 15.91 3.74
N ASN A 185 -11.39 16.57 3.81
CA ASN A 185 -11.47 18.00 4.14
C ASN A 185 -11.39 18.27 5.66
N ALA A 186 -10.61 17.48 6.39
CA ALA A 186 -10.27 17.79 7.77
C ALA A 186 -9.36 19.03 7.83
N SER A 187 -9.58 19.92 8.79
CA SER A 187 -8.73 21.09 9.02
C SER A 187 -7.26 20.70 9.20
N ASN A 188 -7.01 19.58 9.86
CA ASN A 188 -5.69 19.08 10.18
C ASN A 188 -4.87 18.76 8.91
N ASN A 189 -5.51 18.36 7.81
CA ASN A 189 -4.80 18.06 6.56
C ASN A 189 -4.24 19.33 5.88
N LYS A 190 -4.94 20.46 6.01
CA LYS A 190 -4.46 21.74 5.46
C LYS A 190 -3.27 22.27 6.25
N THR A 191 -3.35 22.18 7.58
CA THR A 191 -2.23 22.51 8.47
C THR A 191 -1.03 21.62 8.16
N MET A 192 -1.26 20.31 8.04
CA MET A 192 -0.21 19.36 7.66
C MET A 192 0.45 19.69 6.33
N ALA A 193 -0.33 19.99 5.28
CA ALA A 193 0.26 20.34 3.97
C ALA A 193 1.16 21.57 4.06
N SER A 194 0.76 22.56 4.86
CA SER A 194 1.54 23.78 5.08
C SER A 194 2.82 23.51 5.88
N GLU A 195 2.71 22.77 6.98
CA GLU A 195 3.86 22.39 7.82
C GLU A 195 4.86 21.51 7.06
N LEU A 196 4.37 20.52 6.32
CA LEU A 196 5.20 19.65 5.49
C LEU A 196 6.02 20.45 4.48
N TYR A 197 5.43 21.46 3.83
CA TYR A 197 6.17 22.33 2.91
C TYR A 197 7.35 23.03 3.58
N TYR A 198 7.14 23.64 4.74
CA TYR A 198 8.23 24.35 5.44
C TYR A 198 9.32 23.38 5.88
N THR A 199 8.95 22.19 6.35
CA THR A 199 9.90 21.13 6.72
C THR A 199 10.72 20.67 5.52
N LEU A 200 10.07 20.33 4.41
CA LEU A 200 10.76 19.87 3.20
C LEU A 200 11.66 20.96 2.61
N LYS A 201 11.19 22.22 2.59
CA LYS A 201 11.98 23.36 2.12
C LYS A 201 13.22 23.62 2.98
N GLY A 202 13.16 23.34 4.28
CA GLY A 202 14.31 23.43 5.17
C GLY A 202 15.33 22.30 4.98
N ASN A 203 14.89 21.11 4.56
CA ASN A 203 15.75 19.95 4.36
C ASN A 203 16.44 19.95 2.98
N ILE A 204 15.78 20.53 1.98
CA ILE A 204 16.26 20.55 0.60
C ILE A 204 17.24 21.73 0.44
N GLY A 205 18.45 21.45 -0.03
CA GLY A 205 19.48 22.47 -0.25
C GLY A 205 19.10 23.48 -1.33
N GLU A 206 19.73 24.66 -1.34
CA GLU A 206 19.40 25.80 -2.22
C GLU A 206 19.38 25.46 -3.73
N SER A 207 20.05 24.38 -4.14
CA SER A 207 20.17 23.95 -5.54
C SER A 207 19.03 23.05 -6.03
N SER A 208 18.18 22.52 -5.15
CA SER A 208 17.12 21.58 -5.49
C SER A 208 15.75 22.27 -5.48
N ILE A 209 14.92 21.98 -6.49
CA ILE A 209 13.59 22.57 -6.63
C ILE A 209 12.55 21.65 -6.00
N LEU A 210 11.98 22.08 -4.88
CA LEU A 210 10.81 21.40 -4.29
C LEU A 210 9.58 21.64 -5.16
N GLN A 211 8.99 20.56 -5.69
CA GLN A 211 7.79 20.64 -6.53
C GLN A 211 6.52 20.92 -5.72
N PHE A 212 6.40 20.28 -4.54
CA PHE A 212 5.29 20.48 -3.62
C PHE A 212 5.27 21.91 -3.06
N GLN A 213 4.18 22.65 -3.25
CA GLN A 213 4.00 24.04 -2.79
C GLN A 213 3.05 24.14 -1.59
N GLY A 214 3.03 23.13 -0.71
CA GLY A 214 2.20 23.14 0.48
C GLY A 214 0.72 23.15 0.16
N LEU A 215 0.00 24.17 0.64
CA LEU A 215 -1.45 24.26 0.46
C LEU A 215 -1.87 24.39 -1.02
N ASP A 216 -1.03 24.97 -1.87
CA ASP A 216 -1.29 25.08 -3.31
C ASP A 216 -1.15 23.73 -4.04
N SER A 217 -0.43 22.79 -3.43
CA SER A 217 -0.28 21.40 -3.85
C SER A 217 -1.18 20.44 -3.06
N TYR A 218 -2.27 20.93 -2.46
CA TYR A 218 -3.20 20.11 -1.70
C TYR A 218 -4.59 20.10 -2.34
N ILE A 219 -5.11 18.91 -2.62
CA ILE A 219 -6.45 18.68 -3.16
C ILE A 219 -7.32 17.98 -2.11
N ARG A 220 -8.58 18.40 -2.04
CA ARG A 220 -9.58 17.74 -1.20
C ARG A 220 -10.15 16.52 -1.92
N CYS A 221 -10.36 15.44 -1.18
CA CYS A 221 -10.98 14.22 -1.69
C CYS A 221 -12.37 14.52 -2.29
N LEU A 222 -12.55 14.23 -3.58
CA LEU A 222 -13.80 14.46 -4.29
C LEU A 222 -14.97 13.69 -3.66
N ALA A 223 -14.75 12.43 -3.26
CA ALA A 223 -15.77 11.61 -2.62
C ALA A 223 -16.28 12.25 -1.31
N TYR A 224 -15.37 12.86 -0.55
CA TYR A 224 -15.74 13.59 0.66
C TYR A 224 -16.57 14.84 0.34
N ILE A 225 -16.17 15.62 -0.67
CA ILE A 225 -16.94 16.80 -1.11
C ILE A 225 -18.35 16.39 -1.57
N LEU A 226 -18.47 15.32 -2.35
CA LEU A 226 -19.76 14.79 -2.76
C LEU A 226 -20.61 14.34 -1.57
N ASN A 227 -20.02 13.70 -0.56
CA ASN A 227 -20.71 13.35 0.67
C ASN A 227 -21.25 14.58 1.41
N LEU A 228 -20.50 15.69 1.47
CA LEU A 228 -20.99 16.94 2.04
C LEU A 228 -22.17 17.50 1.26
N VAL A 229 -22.08 17.54 -0.06
CA VAL A 229 -23.16 18.02 -0.94
C VAL A 229 -24.43 17.19 -0.72
N VAL A 230 -24.31 15.86 -0.70
CA VAL A 230 -25.45 14.96 -0.46
C VAL A 230 -26.05 15.19 0.93
N LYS A 231 -25.22 15.32 1.98
CA LYS A 231 -25.70 15.61 3.35
C LYS A 231 -26.48 16.92 3.42
N ASP A 232 -26.03 17.96 2.72
CA ASP A 232 -26.72 19.25 2.70
C ASP A 232 -28.06 19.18 1.94
N ILE A 233 -28.10 18.47 0.81
CA ILE A 233 -29.35 18.20 0.07
C ILE A 233 -30.35 17.44 0.97
N LEU A 234 -29.91 16.36 1.60
CA LEU A 234 -30.72 15.55 2.51
C LEU A 234 -31.28 16.38 3.68
N ARG A 235 -30.45 17.24 4.27
CA ARG A 235 -30.87 18.17 5.33
C ARG A 235 -31.93 19.15 4.82
N ALA A 236 -31.75 19.71 3.62
CA ALA A 236 -32.71 20.62 3.00
C ALA A 236 -34.06 19.93 2.70
N LEU A 237 -34.02 18.66 2.29
CA LEU A 237 -35.21 17.83 2.06
C LEU A 237 -35.86 17.34 3.38
N LYS A 238 -35.23 17.58 4.54
CA LYS A 238 -35.64 17.06 5.84
C LYS A 238 -35.81 15.53 5.82
N SER A 239 -34.93 14.83 5.10
CA SER A 239 -34.91 13.36 5.08
C SER A 239 -34.51 12.84 6.46
N GLY A 240 -35.21 11.80 6.93
CA GLY A 240 -34.90 11.17 8.21
C GLY A 240 -33.61 10.34 8.16
N SER A 241 -33.08 9.98 9.33
CA SER A 241 -31.92 9.08 9.42
C SER A 241 -32.31 7.63 9.11
N SER A 242 -31.33 6.75 8.89
CA SER A 242 -31.62 5.32 8.76
C SER A 242 -32.17 4.74 10.07
N GLU A 243 -31.77 5.28 11.23
CA GLU A 243 -32.35 4.88 12.52
C GLU A 243 -33.83 5.29 12.62
N GLU A 244 -34.18 6.50 12.18
CA GLU A 244 -35.57 6.95 12.13
C GLU A 244 -36.42 6.10 11.18
N ALA A 245 -35.88 5.74 10.02
CA ALA A 245 -36.54 4.84 9.09
C ALA A 245 -36.73 3.44 9.68
N TYR A 246 -35.71 2.89 10.34
CA TYR A 246 -35.77 1.58 10.98
C TYR A 246 -36.75 1.56 12.16
N ALA A 247 -36.74 2.61 13.01
CA ALA A 247 -37.69 2.77 14.11
C ALA A 247 -39.14 2.91 13.60
N ALA A 248 -39.34 3.63 12.49
CA ALA A 248 -40.64 3.72 11.84
C ALA A 248 -41.10 2.36 11.28
N CYS A 249 -40.22 1.59 10.65
CA CYS A 249 -40.52 0.23 10.19
C CYS A 249 -40.92 -0.70 11.36
N ILE A 250 -40.18 -0.67 12.48
CA ILE A 250 -40.54 -1.44 13.68
C ILE A 250 -41.90 -1.01 14.22
N SER A 251 -42.16 0.29 14.29
CA SER A 251 -43.42 0.83 14.78
C SER A 251 -44.60 0.40 13.91
N LEU A 252 -44.44 0.43 12.59
CA LEU A 252 -45.42 -0.08 11.62
C LEU A 252 -45.69 -1.58 11.80
N CYS A 253 -44.65 -2.40 11.93
CA CYS A 253 -44.80 -3.85 12.17
C CYS A 253 -45.55 -4.16 13.46
N ASN A 254 -45.43 -3.29 14.48
CA ASN A 254 -46.07 -3.43 15.78
C ASN A 254 -47.43 -2.69 15.89
N GLY A 255 -47.95 -2.13 14.79
CA GLY A 255 -49.22 -1.40 14.77
C GLY A 255 -49.23 -0.11 15.60
N GLN A 256 -48.05 0.44 15.92
CA GLN A 256 -47.91 1.70 16.65
C GLN A 256 -47.91 2.88 15.66
N PRO A 257 -48.51 4.04 16.02
CA PRO A 257 -48.50 5.21 15.16
C PRO A 257 -47.09 5.76 14.95
N ILE A 258 -46.75 6.14 13.72
CA ILE A 258 -45.46 6.75 13.39
C ILE A 258 -45.42 8.17 14.00
N SER A 259 -44.33 8.48 14.70
CA SER A 259 -44.05 9.84 15.23
C SER A 259 -44.19 10.90 14.12
N THR A 260 -44.93 11.99 14.41
CA THR A 260 -45.17 13.12 13.48
C THR A 260 -43.90 13.89 13.09
N GLN A 261 -42.77 13.62 13.75
CA GLN A 261 -41.47 14.20 13.41
C GLN A 261 -40.70 13.38 12.37
N SER A 262 -41.11 12.12 12.11
CA SER A 262 -40.51 11.26 11.11
C SER A 262 -40.71 11.82 9.69
N ALA A 263 -39.68 11.72 8.85
CA ALA A 263 -39.82 12.03 7.42
C ALA A 263 -40.91 11.21 6.71
N LEU A 264 -41.21 10.01 7.22
CA LEU A 264 -42.31 9.17 6.72
C LEU A 264 -43.69 9.69 7.11
N ALA A 265 -43.82 10.44 8.20
CA ALA A 265 -45.10 11.03 8.60
C ALA A 265 -45.50 12.25 7.75
N LYS A 266 -44.65 12.66 6.78
CA LYS A 266 -44.89 13.76 5.84
C LYS A 266 -45.26 13.28 4.43
N LEU A 267 -45.28 11.97 4.19
CA LEU A 267 -45.81 11.34 2.97
C LEU A 267 -47.29 11.03 3.17
#